data_AF-A0A2W4JB71-F1
#
_entry.id   AF-A0A2W4JB71-F1
#
_cell.length_a   1.000
_cell.length_b   1.000
_cell.length_c   1.000
_cell.angle_alpha   90.00
_cell.angle_beta   90.00
_cell.angle_gamma   90.00
#
_symmetry.space_group_name_H-M   'P 1'
#
loop_
_entity.id
_entity.type
_entity.pdbx_description
1 polymer ?
#
loop_
_entity_poly.entity_id
_entity_poly.type
_entity_poly.pdbx_seq_one_letter_code
_entity_poly.pdbx_strand_id
1 'polypeptide(L)'
;MDQRELVQMLKDNITHPWRPPGGGAAGALSHDVIHGLDITEPLGLPAPPTERIAMVLASGDDRQLRYFGVDLGGHTLVATDADIRVGKGANQIEVSAKDLLLVVTGRLPLERVAG
;
A
#
# COMPACT_ATOMS: atom_id res chain seq x y z
N MET A 1 -6.02 -28.00 9.48
CA MET A 1 -4.79 -27.74 8.72
C MET A 1 -3.69 -27.42 9.72
N ASP A 2 -2.62 -28.20 9.74
CA ASP A 2 -1.46 -27.87 10.57
C ASP A 2 -0.49 -26.93 9.82
N GLN A 3 0.49 -26.37 10.53
CA GLN A 3 1.43 -25.42 9.95
C GLN A 3 2.25 -26.03 8.80
N ARG A 4 2.57 -27.33 8.85
CA ARG A 4 3.36 -27.99 7.81
C ARG A 4 2.52 -28.19 6.56
N GLU A 5 1.27 -28.60 6.73
CA GLU A 5 0.30 -28.75 5.66
C GLU A 5 0.10 -27.43 4.92
N LEU A 6 -0.05 -26.31 5.65
CA LEU A 6 -0.14 -24.97 5.05
C LEU A 6 1.13 -24.61 4.26
N VAL A 7 2.32 -24.82 4.83
CA VAL A 7 3.59 -24.53 4.15
C VAL A 7 3.75 -25.39 2.90
N GLN A 8 3.32 -26.65 2.93
CA GLN A 8 3.36 -27.53 1.77
C GLN A 8 2.42 -27.05 0.67
N MET A 9 1.18 -26.67 1.02
CA MET A 9 0.23 -26.09 0.05
C MET A 9 0.77 -24.83 -0.62
N LEU A 10 1.44 -23.94 0.13
CA LEU A 10 2.08 -22.76 -0.46
C LEU A 10 3.19 -23.16 -1.44
N LYS A 11 4.07 -24.08 -1.04
CA LYS A 11 5.17 -24.58 -1.89
C LYS A 11 4.67 -25.21 -3.19
N ASP A 12 3.61 -26.01 -3.11
CA ASP A 12 3.03 -26.67 -4.26
C ASP A 12 2.42 -25.68 -5.28
N ASN A 13 2.10 -24.46 -4.84
CA ASN A 13 1.42 -23.45 -5.64
C ASN A 13 2.28 -22.24 -6.05
N ILE A 14 3.57 -22.15 -5.67
CA ILE A 14 4.37 -20.94 -5.97
C ILE A 14 4.53 -20.69 -7.48
N THR A 15 4.50 -21.75 -8.29
CA THR A 15 4.66 -21.68 -9.76
C THR A 15 3.32 -21.83 -10.49
N HIS A 16 2.20 -21.82 -9.78
CA HIS A 16 0.88 -22.02 -10.38
C HIS A 16 0.63 -20.95 -11.47
N PRO A 17 0.18 -21.32 -12.69
CA PRO A 17 0.06 -20.40 -13.82
C PRO A 17 -1.09 -19.38 -13.69
N TRP A 18 -1.79 -19.39 -12.55
CA TRP A 18 -2.94 -18.51 -12.35
C TRP A 18 -2.48 -17.06 -12.30
N ARG A 19 -3.27 -16.18 -12.91
CA ARG A 19 -3.03 -14.74 -12.93
C ARG A 19 -4.25 -14.04 -12.31
N PRO A 20 -4.05 -13.14 -11.34
CA PRO A 20 -5.13 -12.37 -10.77
C PRO A 20 -5.78 -11.46 -11.84
N PRO A 21 -7.12 -11.37 -11.89
CA PRO A 21 -7.82 -10.45 -12.77
C PRO A 21 -7.62 -8.98 -12.34
N GLY A 22 -7.89 -8.02 -13.22
CA GLY A 22 -8.08 -6.60 -12.86
C GLY A 22 -6.85 -5.77 -12.50
N GLY A 23 -5.66 -6.37 -12.35
CA GLY A 23 -4.42 -5.62 -12.05
C GLY A 23 -3.12 -6.44 -12.06
N GLY A 24 -3.17 -7.72 -12.44
CA GLY A 24 -2.00 -8.59 -12.43
C GLY A 24 -1.38 -8.73 -11.03
N ALA A 25 -0.11 -9.15 -10.99
CA ALA A 25 0.59 -9.40 -9.73
C ALA A 25 0.69 -8.14 -8.85
N ALA A 26 0.86 -6.97 -9.46
CA ALA A 26 0.89 -5.69 -8.74
C ALA A 26 -0.46 -5.40 -8.07
N GLY A 27 -1.57 -5.57 -8.77
CA GLY A 27 -2.91 -5.42 -8.19
C GLY A 27 -3.13 -6.37 -7.00
N ALA A 28 -2.74 -7.64 -7.13
CA ALA A 28 -2.83 -8.59 -6.03
C ALA A 28 -1.95 -8.17 -4.83
N LEU A 29 -0.73 -7.71 -5.06
CA LEU A 29 0.13 -7.17 -4.00
C LEU A 29 -0.52 -5.95 -3.32
N SER A 30 -1.14 -5.04 -4.09
CA SER A 30 -1.88 -3.90 -3.54
C SER A 30 -3.00 -4.34 -2.61
N HIS A 31 -3.77 -5.38 -2.99
CA HIS A 31 -4.78 -5.95 -2.11
C HIS A 31 -4.19 -6.50 -0.81
N ASP A 32 -3.13 -7.32 -0.91
CA ASP A 32 -2.49 -7.92 0.28
C ASP A 32 -1.94 -6.86 1.24
N VAL A 33 -1.28 -5.82 0.72
CA VAL A 33 -0.69 -4.75 1.54
C VAL A 33 -1.79 -3.87 2.15
N ILE A 34 -2.74 -3.39 1.34
CA ILE A 34 -3.78 -2.47 1.82
C ILE A 34 -4.71 -3.18 2.81
N HIS A 35 -5.20 -4.38 2.49
CA HIS A 35 -6.07 -5.14 3.39
C HIS A 35 -5.32 -5.76 4.57
N GLY A 36 -4.02 -6.03 4.42
CA GLY A 36 -3.16 -6.36 5.55
C GLY A 36 -3.12 -5.21 6.56
N LEU A 37 -2.95 -3.97 6.09
CA LEU A 37 -2.97 -2.77 6.93
C LEU A 37 -4.33 -2.51 7.59
N ASP A 38 -5.44 -2.86 6.93
CA ASP A 38 -6.79 -2.80 7.52
C ASP A 38 -6.90 -3.68 8.79
N ILE A 39 -6.00 -4.66 8.97
CA ILE A 39 -5.91 -5.53 10.16
C ILE A 39 -4.78 -5.10 11.10
N THR A 40 -3.56 -4.90 10.58
CA THR A 40 -2.38 -4.69 11.43
C THR A 40 -2.36 -3.33 12.10
N GLU A 41 -2.80 -2.28 11.40
CA GLU A 41 -2.77 -0.91 11.90
C GLU A 41 -3.63 -0.71 13.17
N PRO A 42 -4.93 -1.10 13.20
CA PRO A 42 -5.75 -0.94 14.41
C PRO A 42 -5.29 -1.81 15.58
N LEU A 43 -4.51 -2.86 15.32
CA LEU A 43 -3.96 -3.77 16.34
C LEU A 43 -2.56 -3.34 16.83
N GLY A 44 -1.96 -2.30 16.25
CA GLY A 44 -0.59 -1.89 16.56
C GLY A 44 0.46 -2.95 16.19
N LEU A 45 0.15 -3.80 15.21
CA LEU A 45 1.06 -4.83 14.71
C LEU A 45 2.04 -4.26 13.67
N PRO A 46 3.19 -4.93 13.45
CA PRO A 46 4.15 -4.48 12.45
C PRO A 46 3.53 -4.36 11.05
N ALA A 47 3.86 -3.27 10.36
CA ALA A 47 3.50 -3.08 8.96
C ALA A 47 4.27 -4.04 8.05
N PRO A 48 3.79 -4.27 6.81
CA PRO A 48 4.59 -4.92 5.77
C PRO A 48 5.93 -4.19 5.55
N PRO A 49 6.96 -4.89 5.04
CA PRO A 49 8.23 -4.26 4.67
C PRO A 49 8.04 -3.04 3.76
N THR A 50 8.79 -1.97 4.02
CA THR A 50 8.71 -0.70 3.30
C THR A 50 8.84 -0.88 1.79
N GLU A 51 9.68 -1.80 1.31
CA GLU A 51 9.88 -2.05 -0.12
C GLU A 51 8.59 -2.56 -0.79
N ARG A 52 7.76 -3.33 -0.08
CA ARG A 52 6.46 -3.81 -0.60
C ARG A 52 5.44 -2.68 -0.67
N ILE A 53 5.42 -1.81 0.34
CA ILE A 53 4.58 -0.62 0.36
C ILE A 53 4.98 0.32 -0.79
N ALA A 54 6.28 0.56 -0.98
CA ALA A 54 6.81 1.35 -2.08
C ALA A 54 6.46 0.75 -3.46
N MET A 55 6.56 -0.58 -3.63
CA MET A 55 6.13 -1.25 -4.86
C MET A 55 4.64 -1.04 -5.16
N VAL A 56 3.77 -1.12 -4.15
CA VAL A 56 2.33 -0.86 -4.29
C VAL A 56 2.09 0.58 -4.72
N LEU A 57 2.72 1.54 -4.05
CA LEU A 57 2.60 2.96 -4.40
C LEU A 57 3.12 3.27 -5.81
N ALA A 58 4.25 2.68 -6.21
CA ALA A 58 4.84 2.85 -7.54
C ALA A 58 3.99 2.21 -8.66
N SER A 59 3.22 1.17 -8.34
CA SER A 59 2.32 0.52 -9.29
C SER A 59 1.00 1.27 -9.51
N GLY A 60 0.67 2.20 -8.61
CA GLY A 60 -0.56 2.99 -8.67
C GLY A 60 -0.46 4.12 -9.68
N ASP A 61 -1.38 4.16 -10.64
CA ASP A 61 -1.54 5.33 -11.52
C ASP A 61 -2.49 6.38 -10.91
N ASP A 62 -2.46 7.61 -11.44
CA ASP A 62 -3.33 8.71 -10.99
C ASP A 62 -4.82 8.32 -11.01
N ARG A 63 -5.25 7.40 -11.89
CA ARG A 63 -6.65 6.97 -12.00
C ARG A 63 -7.02 6.00 -10.88
N GLN A 64 -6.14 5.08 -10.53
CA GLN A 64 -6.31 4.13 -9.44
C GLN A 64 -6.32 4.85 -8.09
N LEU A 65 -5.45 5.85 -7.90
CA LEU A 65 -5.47 6.67 -6.70
C LEU A 65 -6.76 7.50 -6.58
N ARG A 66 -7.27 8.03 -7.70
CA ARG A 66 -8.59 8.71 -7.73
C ARG A 66 -9.76 7.80 -7.34
N TYR A 67 -9.64 6.47 -7.47
CA TYR A 67 -10.70 5.55 -7.03
C TYR A 67 -10.98 5.67 -5.53
N PHE A 68 -9.95 5.96 -4.73
CA PHE A 68 -10.11 6.18 -3.28
C PHE A 68 -10.73 7.54 -2.94
N GLY A 69 -10.85 8.46 -3.90
CA GLY A 69 -11.49 9.76 -3.71
C GLY A 69 -10.77 10.71 -2.75
N VAL A 70 -9.48 10.46 -2.48
CA VAL A 70 -8.69 11.28 -1.56
C VAL A 70 -8.23 12.56 -2.27
N ASP A 71 -8.52 13.70 -1.66
CA ASP A 71 -8.01 15.00 -2.06
C ASP A 71 -6.77 15.36 -1.21
N LEU A 72 -5.64 15.61 -1.88
CA LEU A 72 -4.41 16.03 -1.21
C LEU A 72 -4.32 17.56 -1.04
N GLY A 73 -5.32 18.33 -1.46
CA GLY A 73 -5.43 19.77 -1.18
C GLY A 73 -4.23 20.59 -1.69
N GLY A 74 -3.63 20.18 -2.81
CA GLY A 74 -2.44 20.84 -3.35
C GLY A 74 -1.13 20.48 -2.63
N HIS A 75 -1.09 19.36 -1.91
CA HIS A 75 0.13 18.79 -1.33
C HIS A 75 0.71 17.66 -2.19
N THR A 76 1.99 17.39 -1.98
CA THR A 76 2.68 16.18 -2.40
C THR A 76 3.24 15.49 -1.16
N LEU A 77 2.84 14.25 -0.94
CA LEU A 77 3.38 13.40 0.10
C LEU A 77 4.69 12.78 -0.39
N VAL A 78 5.74 12.84 0.43
CA VAL A 78 7.06 12.28 0.12
C VAL A 78 7.41 11.28 1.21
N ALA A 79 7.75 10.05 0.82
CA ALA A 79 8.16 9.04 1.79
C ALA A 79 9.58 9.35 2.31
N THR A 80 9.79 9.23 3.61
CA THR A 80 11.10 9.44 4.27
C THR A 80 11.98 8.19 4.26
N ASP A 81 11.38 7.02 4.06
CA ASP A 81 12.01 5.70 4.11
C ASP A 81 12.01 4.96 2.75
N ALA A 82 11.55 5.61 1.69
CA ALA A 82 11.57 5.10 0.32
C ALA A 82 11.60 6.24 -0.72
N ASP A 83 12.16 6.01 -1.91
CA ASP A 83 12.11 6.98 -3.02
C ASP A 83 10.75 6.94 -3.73
N ILE A 84 9.70 7.40 -3.04
CA ILE A 84 8.34 7.47 -3.57
C ILE A 84 7.67 8.78 -3.15
N ARG A 85 6.90 9.36 -4.06
CA ARG A 85 6.07 10.54 -3.80
C ARG A 85 4.73 10.43 -4.52
N VAL A 86 3.68 10.99 -3.91
CA VAL A 86 2.32 11.01 -4.49
C VAL A 86 1.72 12.40 -4.34
N GLY A 87 1.10 12.88 -5.42
CA GLY A 87 0.54 14.23 -5.51
C GLY A 87 1.34 15.14 -6.44
N LYS A 88 0.70 16.24 -6.87
CA LYS A 88 1.25 17.25 -7.79
C LYS A 88 1.25 18.65 -7.17
N GLY A 89 1.17 18.69 -5.84
CA GLY A 89 1.10 19.90 -5.05
C GLY A 89 2.43 20.64 -4.94
N ALA A 90 2.37 21.92 -4.60
CA ALA A 90 3.58 22.72 -4.33
C ALA A 90 4.10 22.51 -2.91
N ASN A 91 3.21 22.18 -1.97
CA ASN A 91 3.56 21.96 -0.56
C ASN A 91 3.94 20.50 -0.35
N GLN A 92 5.10 20.24 0.24
CA GLN A 92 5.56 18.88 0.53
C GLN A 92 5.31 18.51 1.98
N ILE A 93 4.87 17.27 2.20
CA ILE A 93 4.72 16.68 3.53
C ILE A 93 5.55 15.40 3.55
N GLU A 94 6.52 15.34 4.45
CA GLU A 94 7.35 14.16 4.68
C GLU A 94 6.65 13.20 5.63
N VAL A 95 6.49 11.95 5.22
CA VAL A 95 5.80 10.88 5.97
C VAL A 95 6.50 9.54 5.76
N SER A 96 6.21 8.53 6.57
CA SER A 96 6.64 7.16 6.22
C SER A 96 5.89 6.68 4.96
N ALA A 97 6.46 5.73 4.21
CA ALA A 97 5.77 5.11 3.08
C ALA A 97 4.43 4.46 3.50
N LYS A 98 4.37 3.92 4.73
CA LYS A 98 3.14 3.38 5.33
C LYS A 98 2.08 4.46 5.48
N ASP A 99 2.41 5.59 6.11
CA ASP A 99 1.44 6.66 6.34
C ASP A 99 1.03 7.32 5.02
N LEU A 100 1.97 7.46 4.07
CA LEU A 100 1.66 7.88 2.71
C LEU A 100 0.59 6.96 2.09
N LEU A 101 0.79 5.63 2.14
CA LEU A 101 -0.19 4.66 1.63
C LEU A 101 -1.53 4.76 2.36
N LEU A 102 -1.53 4.88 3.68
CA LEU A 102 -2.75 5.03 4.47
C LEU A 102 -3.52 6.31 4.09
N VAL A 103 -2.82 7.42 3.83
CA VAL A 103 -3.46 8.68 3.40
C VAL A 103 -4.07 8.53 2.01
N VAL A 104 -3.30 8.10 1.01
CA VAL A 104 -3.79 8.05 -0.38
C VAL A 104 -4.86 6.98 -0.62
N THR A 105 -5.03 6.07 0.34
CA THR A 105 -6.10 5.05 0.33
C THR A 105 -7.25 5.39 1.29
N GLY A 106 -7.24 6.57 1.92
CA GLY A 106 -8.34 7.06 2.77
C GLY A 106 -8.46 6.41 4.15
N ARG A 107 -7.42 5.67 4.60
CA ARG A 107 -7.35 5.09 5.96
C ARG A 107 -6.78 6.04 6.99
N LEU A 108 -6.06 7.08 6.58
CA LEU A 108 -5.52 8.12 7.44
C LEU A 108 -5.90 9.49 6.88
N PRO A 109 -6.55 10.38 7.66
CA PRO A 109 -6.84 11.73 7.20
C PRO A 109 -5.54 12.51 6.91
N LEU A 110 -5.52 13.34 5.88
CA LEU A 110 -4.33 14.15 5.53
C LEU A 110 -3.92 15.07 6.68
N GLU A 111 -4.90 15.60 7.42
CA GLU A 111 -4.71 16.51 8.56
C GLU A 111 -3.96 15.85 9.72
N ARG A 112 -3.95 14.51 9.77
CA ARG A 112 -3.18 13.76 10.77
C ARG A 112 -1.68 13.76 10.49
N VAL A 113 -1.26 14.07 9.26
CA VAL A 113 0.14 14.09 8.83
C VAL A 113 0.63 15.46 8.36
N ALA A 114 -0.28 16.39 8.04
CA ALA A 114 0.03 17.76 7.60
C ALA A 114 0.35 18.74 8.75
N GLY A 115 0.66 18.23 9.95
CA GLY A 115 0.88 19.01 11.17
C GLY A 115 2.20 19.76 11.21
#